data_AF-A3IVH0-F1
#
_entry.id   AF-A3IVH0-F1
#
_cell.length_a   1.000
_cell.length_b   1.000
_cell.length_c   1.000
_cell.angle_alpha   90.00
_cell.angle_beta   90.00
_cell.angle_gamma   90.00
#
_symmetry.space_group_name_H-M   'P 1'
#
loop_
_entity.id
_entity.type
_entity.pdbx_description
1 polymer ?
#
loop_
_entity_poly.entity_id
_entity_poly.type
_entity_poly.pdbx_seq_one_letter_code
_entity_poly.pdbx_strand_id
1 'polypeptide(L)'
;MIASIQHPTKTPQTKSIINYLQSCLEKQLNKSALTWLHWTIEKLSENQSQQTLFIGFSQTARQVGKANLSLSQEELAIAHQLRSGWMPGHWTVDQTVRTLLLLNFHKEDADDYLASVEKLFSAADVAEQIALYQSLPVLPYPEQFKARAIEGLRTNMVTVFNAIALHNPYPADYFEEAAWNQMVLKALFVESHLSQIQGLDSRVNAKLAKMLSDYAHERWSAGRSVNPQLWRGMGSFTEGQILADLEKVLKEGERFEQQAAALACFGGSAEAQILLNIVPTIKQEIEQGQLTWDGFSRTHL
;
A
#
# COMPACT_ATOMS: atom_id res chain seq x y z
N MET A 1 -24.14 33.33 -4.90
CA MET A 1 -23.83 32.46 -6.06
C MET A 1 -23.32 31.15 -5.51
N ILE A 2 -24.19 30.15 -5.44
CA ILE A 2 -23.80 28.80 -5.04
C ILE A 2 -23.03 28.24 -6.23
N ALA A 3 -21.70 28.13 -6.10
CA ALA A 3 -20.91 27.40 -7.07
C ALA A 3 -21.42 25.95 -7.04
N SER A 4 -22.01 25.48 -8.14
CA SER A 4 -22.33 24.07 -8.31
C SER A 4 -21.04 23.27 -8.15
N ILE A 5 -20.88 22.63 -7.00
CA ILE A 5 -19.76 21.73 -6.73
C ILE A 5 -19.95 20.55 -7.69
N GLN A 6 -19.18 20.52 -8.77
CA GLN A 6 -19.18 19.38 -9.67
C GLN A 6 -18.76 18.14 -8.87
N HIS A 7 -19.52 17.06 -9.02
CA HIS A 7 -19.18 15.77 -8.45
C HIS A 7 -17.77 15.35 -8.93
N PRO A 8 -16.84 14.93 -8.05
CA PRO A 8 -15.47 14.58 -8.43
C PRO A 8 -15.39 13.31 -9.27
N THR A 9 -16.44 12.50 -9.34
CA THR A 9 -16.62 11.46 -10.36
C THR A 9 -16.54 12.01 -11.79
N LYS A 10 -16.74 13.31 -11.99
CA LYS A 10 -16.60 14.01 -13.28
C LYS A 10 -15.29 14.79 -13.43
N THR A 11 -14.35 14.67 -12.48
CA THR A 11 -13.05 15.36 -12.61
C THR A 11 -12.29 14.87 -13.84
N PRO A 12 -11.47 15.74 -14.48
CA PRO A 12 -10.59 15.32 -15.56
C PRO A 12 -9.68 14.15 -15.15
N GLN A 13 -9.24 14.11 -13.90
CA GLN A 13 -8.39 13.03 -13.38
C GLN A 13 -9.13 11.69 -13.33
N THR A 14 -10.33 11.63 -12.74
CA THR A 14 -11.13 10.39 -12.69
C THR A 14 -11.42 9.86 -14.10
N LYS A 15 -11.76 10.73 -15.06
CA LYS A 15 -11.95 10.33 -16.45
C LYS A 15 -10.69 9.74 -17.09
N SER A 16 -9.53 10.35 -16.86
CA SER A 16 -8.26 9.82 -17.36
C SER A 16 -7.92 8.45 -16.77
N ILE A 17 -8.20 8.24 -15.47
CA ILE A 17 -8.01 6.94 -14.82
C ILE A 17 -8.97 5.89 -15.39
N ILE A 18 -10.25 6.24 -15.59
CA ILE A 18 -11.25 5.36 -16.23
C ILE A 18 -10.76 4.93 -17.61
N ASN A 19 -10.36 5.89 -18.45
CA ASN A 19 -9.88 5.61 -19.81
C ASN A 19 -8.63 4.71 -19.82
N TYR A 20 -7.69 4.98 -18.91
CA TYR A 20 -6.49 4.16 -18.73
C TYR A 20 -6.85 2.71 -18.38
N LEU A 21 -7.69 2.51 -17.35
CA LEU A 21 -8.09 1.17 -16.93
C LEU A 21 -8.86 0.42 -18.02
N GLN A 22 -9.72 1.11 -18.76
CA GLN A 22 -10.43 0.55 -19.91
C GLN A 22 -9.46 0.06 -20.98
N SER A 23 -8.49 0.91 -21.38
CA SER A 23 -7.48 0.54 -22.38
C SER A 23 -6.61 -0.65 -21.95
N CYS A 24 -6.27 -0.77 -20.67
CA CYS A 24 -5.54 -1.92 -20.15
C CYS A 24 -6.38 -3.21 -20.21
N LEU A 25 -7.68 -3.13 -19.90
CA LEU A 25 -8.60 -4.27 -19.90
C LEU A 25 -8.97 -4.74 -21.31
N GLU A 26 -9.14 -3.83 -22.27
CA GLU A 26 -9.44 -4.16 -23.67
C GLU A 26 -8.40 -5.08 -24.32
N LYS A 27 -7.14 -4.97 -23.90
CA LYS A 27 -6.04 -5.82 -24.38
C LYS A 27 -6.03 -7.23 -23.79
N GLN A 28 -6.72 -7.43 -22.66
CA GLN A 28 -6.58 -8.64 -21.84
C GLN A 28 -7.87 -9.44 -21.71
N LEU A 29 -9.03 -8.80 -21.88
CA LEU A 29 -10.33 -9.44 -21.78
C LEU A 29 -10.80 -9.98 -23.14
N ASN A 30 -11.45 -11.14 -23.12
CA ASN A 30 -12.10 -11.67 -24.31
C ASN A 30 -13.39 -10.89 -24.64
N LYS A 31 -13.94 -11.10 -25.84
CA LYS A 31 -15.13 -10.40 -26.33
C LYS A 31 -16.36 -10.54 -25.41
N SER A 32 -16.57 -11.70 -24.80
CA SER A 32 -17.71 -11.93 -23.89
C SER A 32 -17.57 -11.11 -22.61
N ALA A 33 -16.37 -11.12 -22.01
CA ALA A 33 -16.04 -10.34 -20.82
C ALA A 33 -16.16 -8.84 -21.08
N LEU A 34 -15.66 -8.34 -22.22
CA LEU A 34 -15.81 -6.93 -22.62
C LEU A 34 -17.26 -6.54 -22.85
N THR A 35 -18.05 -7.40 -23.48
CA THR A 35 -19.49 -7.15 -23.70
C THR A 35 -20.23 -6.99 -22.36
N TRP A 36 -19.95 -7.89 -21.41
CA TRP A 36 -20.54 -7.80 -20.06
C TRP A 36 -20.07 -6.54 -19.32
N LEU A 37 -18.79 -6.19 -19.40
CA LEU A 37 -18.23 -5.02 -18.74
C LEU A 37 -18.87 -3.72 -19.27
N HIS A 38 -18.91 -3.54 -20.59
CA HIS A 38 -19.50 -2.35 -21.21
C HIS A 38 -20.98 -2.22 -20.86
N TRP A 39 -21.74 -3.32 -20.94
CA TRP A 39 -23.15 -3.33 -20.55
C TRP A 39 -23.34 -2.96 -19.06
N THR A 40 -22.48 -3.46 -18.17
CA THR A 40 -22.55 -3.16 -16.73
C THR A 40 -22.26 -1.68 -16.46
N ILE A 41 -21.23 -1.11 -17.11
CA ILE A 41 -20.87 0.32 -16.98
C ILE A 41 -21.99 1.23 -17.52
N GLU A 42 -22.60 0.86 -18.64
CA GLU A 42 -23.75 1.57 -19.21
C GLU A 42 -24.91 1.59 -18.22
N LYS A 43 -25.25 0.44 -17.62
CA LYS A 43 -26.34 0.34 -16.63
C LYS A 43 -26.06 1.11 -15.34
N LEU A 44 -24.81 1.17 -14.90
CA LEU A 44 -24.39 2.03 -13.78
C LEU A 44 -24.61 3.51 -14.11
N SER A 45 -24.35 3.89 -15.35
CA SER A 45 -24.45 5.28 -15.80
C SER A 45 -25.90 5.75 -15.97
N GLU A 46 -26.79 4.88 -16.45
CA GLU A 46 -28.20 5.20 -16.70
C GLU A 46 -29.04 5.35 -15.42
N ASN A 47 -28.84 4.45 -14.46
CA ASN A 47 -29.76 4.34 -13.31
C ASN A 47 -29.11 4.66 -11.96
N GLN A 48 -27.78 4.91 -11.92
CA GLN A 48 -27.01 5.10 -10.69
C GLN A 48 -27.36 4.05 -9.60
N SER A 49 -27.67 2.84 -10.05
CA SER A 49 -28.31 1.84 -9.20
C SER A 49 -27.27 1.15 -8.33
N GLN A 50 -27.45 1.29 -7.01
CA GLN A 50 -26.63 0.58 -6.03
C GLN A 50 -26.70 -0.94 -6.24
N GLN A 51 -27.88 -1.46 -6.61
CA GLN A 51 -28.05 -2.88 -6.88
C GLN A 51 -27.22 -3.35 -8.08
N THR A 52 -27.15 -2.55 -9.15
CA THR A 52 -26.32 -2.86 -10.32
C THR A 52 -24.84 -2.91 -9.94
N LEU A 53 -24.37 -1.98 -9.11
CA LEU A 53 -23.00 -2.01 -8.60
C LEU A 53 -22.73 -3.30 -7.84
N PHE A 54 -23.58 -3.65 -6.87
CA PHE A 54 -23.34 -4.80 -5.98
C PHE A 54 -23.37 -6.14 -6.75
N ILE A 55 -24.32 -6.29 -7.68
CA ILE A 55 -24.41 -7.47 -8.54
C ILE A 55 -23.21 -7.53 -9.49
N GLY A 56 -22.87 -6.42 -10.14
CA GLY A 56 -21.72 -6.36 -11.05
C GLY A 56 -20.41 -6.68 -10.33
N PHE A 57 -20.20 -6.07 -9.16
CA PHE A 57 -19.00 -6.24 -8.35
C PHE A 57 -18.76 -7.71 -7.94
N SER A 58 -19.82 -8.39 -7.49
CA SER A 58 -19.78 -9.80 -7.08
C SER A 58 -19.67 -10.77 -8.26
N GLN A 59 -20.26 -10.45 -9.42
CA GLN A 59 -20.16 -11.28 -10.61
C GLN A 59 -18.80 -11.16 -11.31
N THR A 60 -18.02 -10.11 -11.06
CA THR A 60 -16.79 -9.78 -11.78
C THR A 60 -15.88 -10.99 -12.00
N ALA A 61 -15.47 -11.68 -10.93
CA ALA A 61 -14.50 -12.79 -11.04
C ALA A 61 -14.99 -13.93 -11.96
N ARG A 62 -16.31 -14.18 -11.99
CA ARG A 62 -16.91 -15.19 -12.87
C ARG A 62 -16.91 -14.73 -14.34
N GLN A 63 -17.09 -13.44 -14.58
CA GLN A 63 -17.25 -12.88 -15.91
C GLN A 63 -15.92 -12.60 -16.60
N VAL A 64 -14.90 -12.20 -15.85
CA VAL A 64 -13.62 -11.75 -16.40
C VAL A 64 -12.42 -12.61 -15.99
N GLY A 65 -12.60 -13.55 -15.05
CA GLY A 65 -11.53 -14.36 -14.49
C GLY A 65 -10.66 -13.60 -13.48
N LYS A 66 -9.53 -14.20 -13.08
CA LYS A 66 -8.62 -13.66 -12.05
C LYS A 66 -7.15 -13.66 -12.50
N ALA A 67 -6.91 -13.56 -13.81
CA ALA A 67 -5.55 -13.47 -14.34
C ALA A 67 -4.86 -12.19 -13.83
N ASN A 68 -3.53 -12.24 -13.67
CA ASN A 68 -2.74 -11.05 -13.35
C ASN A 68 -2.88 -10.01 -14.46
N LEU A 69 -3.01 -8.74 -14.08
CA LEU A 69 -3.03 -7.63 -15.01
C LEU A 69 -1.63 -7.45 -15.59
N SER A 70 -1.47 -7.73 -16.87
CA SER A 70 -0.19 -7.59 -17.58
C SER A 70 -0.07 -6.17 -18.12
N LEU A 71 0.86 -5.37 -17.58
CA LEU A 71 1.10 -3.99 -17.99
C LEU A 71 2.51 -3.82 -18.56
N SER A 72 2.63 -3.04 -19.63
CA SER A 72 3.94 -2.61 -20.16
C SER A 72 4.59 -1.56 -19.25
N GLN A 73 5.90 -1.31 -19.44
CA GLN A 73 6.60 -0.23 -18.72
C GLN A 73 5.98 1.15 -19.01
N GLU A 74 5.50 1.38 -20.23
CA GLU A 74 4.81 2.62 -20.60
C GLU A 74 3.47 2.76 -19.87
N GLU A 75 2.69 1.68 -19.76
CA GLU A 75 1.42 1.68 -19.04
C GLU A 75 1.62 1.89 -17.53
N LEU A 76 2.68 1.34 -16.95
CA LEU A 76 3.06 1.61 -15.56
C LEU A 76 3.47 3.07 -15.35
N ALA A 77 4.21 3.65 -16.31
CA ALA A 77 4.58 5.07 -16.25
C ALA A 77 3.36 5.98 -16.33
N ILE A 78 2.37 5.65 -17.17
CA ILE A 78 1.10 6.39 -17.26
C ILE A 78 0.34 6.30 -15.92
N ALA A 79 0.25 5.13 -15.30
CA ALA A 79 -0.40 5.00 -13.98
C ALA A 79 0.24 5.93 -12.95
N HIS A 80 1.57 5.97 -12.90
CA HIS A 80 2.30 6.85 -11.98
C HIS A 80 2.04 8.35 -12.24
N GLN A 81 1.89 8.74 -13.51
CA GLN A 81 1.53 10.13 -13.88
C GLN A 81 0.10 10.49 -13.49
N LEU A 82 -0.84 9.54 -13.62
CA LEU A 82 -2.24 9.75 -13.24
C LEU A 82 -2.43 9.85 -11.73
N ARG A 83 -1.66 9.06 -10.98
CA ARG A 83 -1.62 9.06 -9.52
C ARG A 83 -0.23 8.65 -9.04
N SER A 84 0.50 9.59 -8.46
CA SER A 84 1.83 9.30 -7.92
C SER A 84 1.76 8.15 -6.90
N GLY A 85 2.69 7.20 -7.02
CA GLY A 85 2.75 5.99 -6.21
C GLY A 85 1.74 4.89 -6.59
N TRP A 86 0.86 5.11 -7.57
CA TRP A 86 -0.10 4.08 -7.94
C TRP A 86 0.57 2.91 -8.67
N MET A 87 0.31 1.68 -8.20
CA MET A 87 0.95 0.45 -8.71
C MET A 87 -0.09 -0.61 -9.11
N PRO A 88 -0.90 -0.37 -10.17
CA PRO A 88 -1.91 -1.33 -10.63
C PRO A 88 -1.31 -2.63 -11.22
N GLY A 89 0.01 -2.67 -11.47
CA GLY A 89 0.70 -3.87 -11.97
C GLY A 89 0.69 -5.08 -11.02
N HIS A 90 0.31 -4.88 -9.74
CA HIS A 90 0.12 -5.97 -8.78
C HIS A 90 -1.32 -6.49 -8.73
N TRP A 91 -2.21 -5.96 -9.56
CA TRP A 91 -3.62 -6.31 -9.54
C TRP A 91 -3.93 -7.48 -10.49
N THR A 92 -5.08 -8.12 -10.26
CA THR A 92 -5.71 -9.01 -11.23
C THR A 92 -6.73 -8.27 -12.08
N VAL A 93 -7.15 -8.89 -13.19
CA VAL A 93 -8.18 -8.33 -14.09
C VAL A 93 -9.52 -8.10 -13.37
N ASP A 94 -9.97 -8.98 -12.47
CA ASP A 94 -11.21 -8.77 -11.72
C ASP A 94 -11.12 -7.62 -10.72
N GLN A 95 -9.98 -7.46 -10.07
CA GLN A 95 -9.72 -6.33 -9.20
C GLN A 95 -9.74 -5.01 -9.96
N THR A 96 -9.14 -4.99 -11.16
CA THR A 96 -9.11 -3.81 -12.04
C THR A 96 -10.51 -3.45 -12.52
N VAL A 97 -11.31 -4.44 -12.91
CA VAL A 97 -12.72 -4.23 -13.29
C VAL A 97 -13.54 -3.72 -12.13
N ARG A 98 -13.39 -4.28 -10.92
CA ARG A 98 -14.07 -3.80 -9.72
C ARG A 98 -13.78 -2.33 -9.43
N THR A 99 -12.51 -1.92 -9.53
CA THR A 99 -12.11 -0.51 -9.44
C THR A 99 -12.79 0.33 -10.52
N LEU A 100 -12.80 -0.14 -11.78
CA LEU A 100 -13.46 0.56 -12.87
C LEU A 100 -14.98 0.73 -12.65
N LEU A 101 -15.66 -0.28 -12.10
CA LEU A 101 -17.08 -0.18 -11.74
C LEU A 101 -17.31 0.88 -10.64
N LEU A 102 -16.45 0.95 -9.62
CA LEU A 102 -16.51 1.97 -8.57
C LEU A 102 -16.30 3.39 -9.10
N LEU A 103 -15.42 3.56 -10.09
CA LEU A 103 -15.16 4.86 -10.71
C LEU A 103 -16.30 5.32 -11.64
N ASN A 104 -17.01 4.39 -12.27
CA ASN A 104 -18.17 4.69 -13.10
C ASN A 104 -19.48 4.80 -12.29
N PHE A 105 -19.50 4.28 -11.06
CA PHE A 105 -20.60 4.48 -10.15
C PHE A 105 -20.58 5.91 -9.60
N HIS A 106 -21.62 6.66 -9.89
CA HIS A 106 -21.78 8.03 -9.44
C HIS A 106 -23.13 8.23 -8.76
N LYS A 107 -23.17 9.16 -7.82
CA LYS A 107 -24.38 9.70 -7.18
C LYS A 107 -24.37 11.21 -7.35
N GLU A 108 -25.51 11.87 -7.16
CA GLU A 108 -25.55 13.34 -7.14
C GLU A 108 -25.02 13.91 -5.82
N ASP A 109 -25.22 13.17 -4.72
CA ASP A 109 -24.69 13.51 -3.40
C ASP A 109 -23.41 12.69 -3.10
N ALA A 110 -22.43 13.35 -2.47
CA ALA A 110 -21.20 12.69 -2.01
C ALA A 110 -21.50 11.66 -0.91
N ASP A 111 -22.40 11.99 0.01
CA ASP A 111 -22.74 11.14 1.15
C ASP A 111 -23.45 9.86 0.68
N ASP A 112 -24.28 9.95 -0.36
CA ASP A 112 -24.90 8.78 -0.97
C ASP A 112 -23.90 7.86 -1.67
N TYR A 113 -22.87 8.43 -2.32
CA TYR A 113 -21.76 7.66 -2.89
C TYR A 113 -21.00 6.93 -1.79
N LEU A 114 -20.58 7.67 -0.75
CA LEU A 114 -19.83 7.12 0.38
C LEU A 114 -20.62 6.04 1.11
N ALA A 115 -21.90 6.27 1.38
CA ALA A 115 -22.79 5.29 2.02
C ALA A 115 -22.97 4.01 1.16
N SER A 116 -22.98 4.14 -0.17
CA SER A 116 -23.07 2.98 -1.07
C SER A 116 -21.78 2.15 -1.06
N VAL A 117 -20.61 2.80 -1.08
CA VAL A 117 -19.30 2.12 -0.98
C VAL A 117 -19.12 1.49 0.40
N GLU A 118 -19.58 2.16 1.46
CA GLU A 118 -19.54 1.65 2.84
C GLU A 118 -20.40 0.38 3.02
N LYS A 119 -21.60 0.37 2.42
CA LYS A 119 -22.43 -0.83 2.35
C LYS A 119 -21.75 -1.96 1.58
N LEU A 120 -21.00 -1.63 0.52
CA LEU A 120 -20.27 -2.61 -0.26
C LEU A 120 -19.12 -3.22 0.57
N PHE A 121 -18.34 -2.41 1.28
CA PHE A 121 -17.34 -2.89 2.24
C PHE A 121 -17.94 -3.83 3.30
N SER A 122 -19.12 -3.50 3.81
CA SER A 122 -19.78 -4.28 4.86
C SER A 122 -20.27 -5.65 4.38
N ALA A 123 -20.55 -5.80 3.08
CA ALA A 123 -20.99 -7.04 2.47
C ALA A 123 -19.88 -7.82 1.73
N ALA A 124 -18.71 -7.19 1.56
CA ALA A 124 -17.64 -7.69 0.71
C ALA A 124 -16.96 -8.94 1.29
N ASP A 125 -16.74 -9.93 0.43
CA ASP A 125 -15.84 -11.05 0.71
C ASP A 125 -14.36 -10.60 0.74
N VAL A 126 -13.44 -11.52 1.04
CA VAL A 126 -12.00 -11.19 1.13
C VAL A 126 -11.43 -10.65 -0.19
N ALA A 127 -11.80 -11.22 -1.33
CA ALA A 127 -11.29 -10.79 -2.64
C ALA A 127 -11.85 -9.41 -3.03
N GLU A 128 -13.10 -9.15 -2.68
CA GLU A 128 -13.78 -7.88 -2.83
C GLU A 128 -13.18 -6.79 -1.93
N GLN A 129 -12.89 -7.11 -0.67
CA GLN A 129 -12.20 -6.19 0.24
C GLN A 129 -10.81 -5.79 -0.26
N ILE A 130 -10.04 -6.75 -0.78
CA ILE A 130 -8.74 -6.46 -1.40
C ILE A 130 -8.91 -5.42 -2.52
N ALA A 131 -9.87 -5.65 -3.43
CA ALA A 131 -10.15 -4.72 -4.53
C ALA A 131 -10.59 -3.33 -4.03
N LEU A 132 -11.44 -3.28 -3.00
CA LEU A 132 -11.90 -2.02 -2.42
C LEU A 132 -10.75 -1.23 -1.80
N TYR A 133 -9.94 -1.84 -0.93
CA TYR A 133 -8.86 -1.14 -0.23
C TYR A 133 -7.74 -0.66 -1.16
N GLN A 134 -7.36 -1.45 -2.16
CA GLN A 134 -6.33 -1.01 -3.12
C GLN A 134 -6.83 0.07 -4.09
N SER A 135 -8.15 0.21 -4.27
CA SER A 135 -8.75 1.24 -5.13
C SER A 135 -8.80 2.63 -4.47
N LEU A 136 -8.70 2.72 -3.13
CA LEU A 136 -8.86 3.97 -2.39
C LEU A 136 -8.04 5.17 -2.92
N PRO A 137 -6.77 5.02 -3.36
CA PRO A 137 -5.99 6.13 -3.93
C PRO A 137 -6.60 6.84 -5.13
N VAL A 138 -7.48 6.15 -5.86
CA VAL A 138 -8.05 6.63 -7.13
C VAL A 138 -9.55 6.84 -7.07
N LEU A 139 -10.22 6.44 -5.98
CA LEU A 139 -11.65 6.69 -5.80
C LEU A 139 -11.94 8.19 -5.60
N PRO A 140 -13.14 8.67 -5.98
CA PRO A 140 -13.66 9.97 -5.56
C PRO A 140 -13.66 10.14 -4.04
N TYR A 141 -13.35 11.34 -3.56
CA TYR A 141 -13.31 11.68 -2.13
C TYR A 141 -12.37 10.78 -1.30
N PRO A 142 -11.13 10.54 -1.74
CA PRO A 142 -10.21 9.62 -1.07
C PRO A 142 -10.03 9.99 0.41
N GLU A 143 -10.00 11.28 0.76
CA GLU A 143 -9.86 11.76 2.13
C GLU A 143 -10.96 11.30 3.10
N GLN A 144 -12.14 10.93 2.59
CA GLN A 144 -13.28 10.50 3.39
C GLN A 144 -13.19 9.02 3.81
N PHE A 145 -12.34 8.22 3.16
CA PHE A 145 -12.19 6.80 3.47
C PHE A 145 -11.18 6.52 4.61
N LYS A 146 -10.65 7.55 5.27
CA LYS A 146 -9.62 7.41 6.33
C LYS A 146 -10.04 6.44 7.43
N ALA A 147 -11.23 6.65 8.00
CA ALA A 147 -11.75 5.81 9.07
C ALA A 147 -11.92 4.35 8.60
N ARG A 148 -12.43 4.15 7.38
CA ARG A 148 -12.62 2.83 6.77
C ARG A 148 -11.28 2.11 6.53
N ALA A 149 -10.27 2.80 6.00
CA ALA A 149 -8.95 2.24 5.80
C ALA A 149 -8.26 1.86 7.13
N ILE A 150 -8.39 2.71 8.17
CA ILE A 150 -7.88 2.42 9.51
C ILE A 150 -8.59 1.21 10.13
N GLU A 151 -9.91 1.10 9.96
CA GLU A 151 -10.66 -0.08 10.41
C GLU A 151 -10.19 -1.36 9.68
N GLY A 152 -9.92 -1.26 8.39
CA GLY A 152 -9.36 -2.34 7.58
C GLY A 152 -8.03 -2.88 8.13
N LEU A 153 -7.21 -2.04 8.77
CA LEU A 153 -5.98 -2.48 9.42
C LEU A 153 -6.22 -3.44 10.59
N ARG A 154 -7.42 -3.52 11.16
CA ARG A 154 -7.73 -4.40 12.30
C ARG A 154 -7.99 -5.85 11.89
N THR A 155 -8.13 -6.13 10.60
CA THR A 155 -8.34 -7.48 10.07
C THR A 155 -7.25 -8.47 10.46
N ASN A 156 -7.61 -9.74 10.67
CA ASN A 156 -6.65 -10.84 10.81
C ASN A 156 -6.24 -11.45 9.45
N MET A 157 -6.89 -11.03 8.36
CA MET A 157 -6.57 -11.50 7.01
C MET A 157 -5.37 -10.72 6.46
N VAL A 158 -4.18 -11.35 6.43
CA VAL A 158 -2.94 -10.72 5.97
C VAL A 158 -3.07 -10.14 4.56
N THR A 159 -3.81 -10.79 3.67
CA THR A 159 -4.04 -10.31 2.29
C THR A 159 -4.84 -9.01 2.25
N VAL A 160 -5.84 -8.84 3.12
CA VAL A 160 -6.63 -7.60 3.22
C VAL A 160 -5.79 -6.49 3.84
N PHE A 161 -5.03 -6.79 4.89
CA PHE A 161 -4.08 -5.86 5.48
C PHE A 161 -3.06 -5.37 4.43
N ASN A 162 -2.49 -6.28 3.64
CA ASN A 162 -1.51 -5.96 2.60
C ASN A 162 -2.09 -5.11 1.47
N ALA A 163 -3.36 -5.29 1.11
CA ALA A 163 -4.03 -4.43 0.12
C ALA A 163 -4.11 -2.96 0.57
N ILE A 164 -4.07 -2.70 1.88
CA ILE A 164 -4.02 -1.36 2.45
C ILE A 164 -2.57 -0.88 2.57
N ALA A 165 -1.68 -1.72 3.12
CA ALA A 165 -0.36 -1.31 3.57
C ALA A 165 0.72 -1.35 2.47
N LEU A 166 0.64 -2.28 1.52
CA LEU A 166 1.69 -2.56 0.54
C LEU A 166 1.27 -2.08 -0.85
N HIS A 167 2.22 -1.54 -1.61
CA HIS A 167 2.01 -1.06 -2.99
C HIS A 167 0.83 -0.07 -3.13
N ASN A 168 0.52 0.62 -2.04
CA ASN A 168 -0.62 1.50 -1.93
C ASN A 168 -0.16 2.85 -1.38
N PRO A 169 -0.31 3.96 -2.12
CA PRO A 169 0.09 5.28 -1.65
C PRO A 169 -0.88 5.87 -0.61
N TYR A 170 -2.06 5.26 -0.41
CA TYR A 170 -3.11 5.82 0.43
C TYR A 170 -2.70 6.05 1.89
N PRO A 171 -2.05 5.10 2.59
CA PRO A 171 -1.63 5.33 3.98
C PRO A 171 -0.63 6.49 4.13
N ALA A 172 0.30 6.63 3.18
CA ALA A 172 1.31 7.68 3.22
C ALA A 172 0.67 9.07 3.14
N ASP A 173 -0.37 9.21 2.30
CA ASP A 173 -1.03 10.48 2.04
C ASP A 173 -2.07 10.85 3.10
N TYR A 174 -2.75 9.87 3.70
CA TYR A 174 -3.95 10.12 4.51
C TYR A 174 -3.87 9.67 5.97
N PHE A 175 -2.94 8.79 6.36
CA PHE A 175 -2.87 8.36 7.76
C PHE A 175 -2.14 9.37 8.63
N GLU A 176 -2.79 9.74 9.73
CA GLU A 176 -2.13 10.42 10.84
C GLU A 176 -1.05 9.52 11.46
N GLU A 177 -0.08 10.15 12.14
CA GLU A 177 1.09 9.48 12.74
C GLU A 177 0.73 8.22 13.53
N ALA A 178 -0.30 8.25 14.36
CA ALA A 178 -0.68 7.10 15.18
C ALA A 178 -1.13 5.90 14.34
N ALA A 179 -1.98 6.10 13.34
CA ALA A 179 -2.47 5.04 12.46
C ALA A 179 -1.34 4.50 11.58
N TRP A 180 -0.49 5.39 11.07
CA TRP A 180 0.71 5.04 10.32
C TRP A 180 1.65 4.14 11.13
N ASN A 181 1.98 4.53 12.36
CA ASN A 181 2.90 3.77 13.20
C ASN A 181 2.35 2.39 13.55
N GLN A 182 1.05 2.29 13.83
CA GLN A 182 0.38 1.02 14.10
C GLN A 182 0.34 0.12 12.86
N MET A 183 0.15 0.69 11.66
CA MET A 183 0.23 -0.07 10.41
C MET A 183 1.63 -0.67 10.20
N VAL A 184 2.69 0.14 10.33
CA VAL A 184 4.08 -0.32 10.15
C VAL A 184 4.43 -1.39 11.18
N LEU A 185 4.09 -1.18 12.45
CA LEU A 185 4.30 -2.19 13.50
C LEU A 185 3.52 -3.48 13.20
N LYS A 186 2.25 -3.37 12.79
CA LYS A 186 1.45 -4.54 12.42
C LYS A 186 2.04 -5.29 11.23
N ALA A 187 2.60 -4.59 10.23
CA ALA A 187 3.25 -5.24 9.10
C ALA A 187 4.36 -6.19 9.55
N LEU A 188 5.14 -5.83 10.57
CA LEU A 188 6.14 -6.73 11.17
C LEU A 188 5.49 -7.93 11.89
N PHE A 189 4.40 -7.72 12.62
CA PHE A 189 3.68 -8.79 13.31
C PHE A 189 3.11 -9.84 12.36
N VAL A 190 2.61 -9.41 11.21
CA VAL A 190 2.07 -10.29 10.17
C VAL A 190 3.10 -10.66 9.08
N GLU A 191 4.38 -10.44 9.37
CA GLU A 191 5.52 -10.82 8.50
C GLU A 191 5.41 -10.30 7.06
N SER A 192 4.85 -9.11 6.90
CA SER A 192 4.70 -8.43 5.61
C SER A 192 5.95 -7.63 5.24
N HIS A 193 6.13 -7.38 3.94
CA HIS A 193 7.35 -6.75 3.41
C HIS A 193 7.34 -5.23 3.63
N LEU A 194 8.06 -4.75 4.66
CA LEU A 194 8.09 -3.31 5.00
C LEU A 194 8.60 -2.46 3.84
N SER A 195 9.53 -2.97 3.04
CA SER A 195 10.03 -2.27 1.86
C SER A 195 8.97 -1.96 0.80
N GLN A 196 7.80 -2.62 0.85
CA GLN A 196 6.68 -2.38 -0.06
C GLN A 196 5.68 -1.34 0.49
N ILE A 197 5.87 -0.88 1.73
CA ILE A 197 5.11 0.24 2.30
C ILE A 197 5.65 1.53 1.67
N GLN A 198 4.83 2.14 0.82
CA GLN A 198 5.20 3.38 0.16
C GLN A 198 5.30 4.52 1.17
N GLY A 199 6.35 5.33 1.09
CA GLY A 199 6.57 6.44 2.01
C GLY A 199 7.16 6.05 3.38
N LEU A 200 7.61 4.79 3.57
CA LEU A 200 8.23 4.36 4.82
C LEU A 200 9.31 5.32 5.30
N ASP A 201 10.35 5.53 4.48
CA ASP A 201 11.53 6.30 4.85
C ASP A 201 11.21 7.78 5.14
N SER A 202 10.27 8.38 4.40
CA SER A 202 9.89 9.79 4.57
C SER A 202 8.97 10.04 5.76
N ARG A 203 8.32 9.00 6.30
CA ARG A 203 7.36 9.09 7.39
C ARG A 203 7.83 8.45 8.68
N VAL A 204 9.08 8.01 8.74
CA VAL A 204 9.69 7.61 10.01
C VAL A 204 9.63 8.76 11.01
N ASN A 205 9.35 8.43 12.27
CA ASN A 205 9.23 9.38 13.37
C ASN A 205 9.72 8.73 14.68
N ALA A 206 10.03 9.55 15.68
CA ALA A 206 10.56 9.08 16.96
C ALA A 206 9.65 8.06 17.67
N LYS A 207 8.32 8.23 17.58
CA LYS A 207 7.38 7.28 18.21
C LYS A 207 7.39 5.93 17.51
N LEU A 208 7.44 5.91 16.18
CA LEU A 208 7.59 4.68 15.41
C LEU A 208 8.89 3.98 15.80
N ALA A 209 10.01 4.69 15.78
CA ALA A 209 11.32 4.13 16.12
C ALA A 209 11.31 3.49 17.53
N LYS A 210 10.72 4.18 18.51
CA LYS A 210 10.53 3.63 19.86
C LYS A 210 9.67 2.36 19.86
N MET A 211 8.51 2.38 19.20
CA MET A 211 7.62 1.20 19.13
C MET A 211 8.32 -0.01 18.50
N LEU A 212 9.16 0.23 17.49
CA LEU A 212 9.92 -0.82 16.82
C LEU A 212 11.02 -1.39 17.71
N SER A 213 11.73 -0.55 18.48
CA SER A 213 12.74 -1.03 19.44
C SER A 213 12.09 -1.81 20.59
N ASP A 214 10.98 -1.32 21.13
CA ASP A 214 10.20 -2.03 22.15
C ASP A 214 9.76 -3.42 21.61
N TYR A 215 9.30 -3.52 20.36
CA TYR A 215 8.97 -4.79 19.71
C TYR A 215 10.20 -5.71 19.50
N ALA A 216 11.36 -5.16 19.13
CA ALA A 216 12.60 -5.94 19.02
C ALA A 216 13.00 -6.58 20.35
N HIS A 217 12.89 -5.83 21.45
CA HIS A 217 13.13 -6.35 22.80
C HIS A 217 12.14 -7.44 23.20
N GLU A 218 10.84 -7.26 22.92
CA GLU A 218 9.84 -8.30 23.16
C GLU A 218 10.21 -9.61 22.45
N ARG A 219 10.62 -9.54 21.18
CA ARG A 219 11.06 -10.70 20.39
C ARG A 219 12.31 -11.36 20.97
N TRP A 220 13.34 -10.58 21.29
CA TRP A 220 14.57 -11.11 21.88
C TRP A 220 14.34 -11.75 23.25
N SER A 221 13.50 -11.16 24.10
CA SER A 221 13.16 -11.72 25.41
C SER A 221 12.45 -13.07 25.31
N ALA A 222 11.75 -13.30 24.20
CA ALA A 222 11.09 -14.57 23.86
C ALA A 222 12.00 -15.54 23.09
N GLY A 223 13.29 -15.22 22.91
CA GLY A 223 14.24 -16.04 22.14
C GLY A 223 13.93 -16.11 20.64
N ARG A 224 13.16 -15.16 20.10
CA ARG A 224 12.77 -15.10 18.69
C ARG A 224 13.65 -14.12 17.92
N SER A 225 13.87 -14.40 16.64
CA SER A 225 14.55 -13.48 15.73
C SER A 225 13.69 -12.23 15.46
N VAL A 226 14.39 -11.14 15.12
CA VAL A 226 13.82 -9.86 14.70
C VAL A 226 13.95 -9.74 13.19
N ASN A 227 12.89 -9.33 12.49
CA ASN A 227 12.97 -9.06 11.06
C ASN A 227 13.94 -7.87 10.85
N PRO A 228 15.06 -8.02 10.11
CA PRO A 228 16.04 -6.96 9.97
C PRO A 228 15.52 -5.68 9.30
N GLN A 229 14.43 -5.76 8.51
CA GLN A 229 13.80 -4.57 7.94
C GLN A 229 13.20 -3.64 8.99
N LEU A 230 13.00 -4.13 10.22
CA LEU A 230 12.62 -3.30 11.36
C LEU A 230 13.53 -2.07 11.49
N TRP A 231 14.83 -2.23 11.27
CA TRP A 231 15.81 -1.14 11.44
C TRP A 231 15.64 -0.03 10.40
N ARG A 232 15.04 -0.30 9.22
CA ARG A 232 14.71 0.72 8.23
C ARG A 232 13.72 1.74 8.77
N GLY A 233 12.77 1.28 9.59
CA GLY A 233 11.75 2.11 10.22
C GLY A 233 12.25 3.02 11.35
N MET A 234 13.56 3.05 11.64
CA MET A 234 14.17 3.91 12.64
C MET A 234 14.60 5.27 12.09
N GLY A 235 14.96 5.34 10.80
CA GLY A 235 15.40 6.59 10.15
C GLY A 235 16.56 7.24 10.91
N SER A 236 16.50 8.56 11.11
CA SER A 236 17.49 9.30 11.90
C SER A 236 17.33 9.17 13.42
N PHE A 237 16.28 8.50 13.92
CA PHE A 237 15.96 8.40 15.35
C PHE A 237 16.71 7.24 16.03
N THR A 238 18.02 7.19 15.84
CA THR A 238 18.90 6.10 16.31
C THR A 238 19.72 6.51 17.52
N GLU A 239 19.06 6.97 18.57
CA GLU A 239 19.68 7.45 19.81
C GLU A 239 19.30 6.56 21.00
N GLY A 240 20.04 6.70 22.12
CA GLY A 240 19.72 6.02 23.37
C GLY A 240 19.65 4.49 23.22
N GLN A 241 18.51 3.89 23.60
CA GLN A 241 18.33 2.43 23.55
C GLN A 241 18.48 1.88 22.12
N ILE A 242 17.98 2.59 21.11
CA ILE A 242 18.05 2.15 19.71
C ILE A 242 19.52 2.08 19.25
N LEU A 243 20.36 3.01 19.69
CA LEU A 243 21.78 2.98 19.41
C LEU A 243 22.45 1.74 20.00
N ALA A 244 22.11 1.39 21.25
CA ALA A 244 22.62 0.18 21.92
C ALA A 244 22.11 -1.10 21.23
N ASP A 245 20.86 -1.11 20.77
CA ASP A 245 20.28 -2.22 20.02
C ASP A 245 21.01 -2.44 18.70
N LEU A 246 21.29 -1.37 17.96
CA LEU A 246 22.07 -1.43 16.71
C LEU A 246 23.50 -1.90 16.97
N GLU A 247 24.17 -1.40 18.00
CA GLU A 247 25.51 -1.84 18.39
C GLU A 247 25.55 -3.35 18.69
N LYS A 248 24.55 -3.85 19.43
CA LYS A 248 24.41 -5.27 19.71
C LYS A 248 24.29 -6.09 18.42
N VAL A 249 23.39 -5.70 17.51
CA VAL A 249 23.19 -6.42 16.23
C VAL A 249 24.45 -6.38 15.37
N LEU A 250 25.18 -5.26 15.34
CA LEU A 250 26.44 -5.16 14.61
C LEU A 250 27.55 -6.08 15.14
N LYS A 251 27.55 -6.37 16.45
CA LYS A 251 28.55 -7.23 17.09
C LYS A 251 28.19 -8.72 17.05
N GLU A 252 26.92 -9.03 17.25
CA GLU A 252 26.45 -10.39 17.54
C GLU A 252 25.60 -11.00 16.43
N GLY A 253 25.03 -10.17 15.55
CA GLY A 253 24.10 -10.62 14.51
C GLY A 253 24.79 -11.39 13.38
N GLU A 254 23.99 -12.16 12.64
CA GLU A 254 24.41 -12.77 11.37
C GLU A 254 24.69 -11.69 10.32
N ARG A 255 25.43 -12.02 9.25
CA ARG A 255 25.84 -11.04 8.23
C ARG A 255 24.66 -10.21 7.69
N PHE A 256 23.52 -10.83 7.42
CA PHE A 256 22.34 -10.11 6.90
C PHE A 256 21.70 -9.20 7.96
N GLU A 257 21.74 -9.55 9.24
CA GLU A 257 21.27 -8.71 10.34
C GLU A 257 22.22 -7.51 10.53
N GLN A 258 23.53 -7.76 10.46
CA GLN A 258 24.57 -6.71 10.48
C GLN A 258 24.42 -5.75 9.31
N GLN A 259 24.10 -6.24 8.11
CA GLN A 259 23.86 -5.41 6.92
C GLN A 259 22.68 -4.45 7.12
N ALA A 260 21.56 -4.93 7.66
CA ALA A 260 20.41 -4.07 7.95
C ALA A 260 20.69 -3.05 9.06
N ALA A 261 21.35 -3.47 10.14
CA ALA A 261 21.75 -2.56 11.22
C ALA A 261 22.75 -1.51 10.72
N ALA A 262 23.71 -1.89 9.87
CA ALA A 262 24.65 -0.96 9.26
C ALA A 262 23.94 0.04 8.34
N LEU A 263 22.98 -0.40 7.52
CA LEU A 263 22.16 0.51 6.70
C LEU A 263 21.38 1.51 7.55
N ALA A 264 20.84 1.08 8.69
CA ALA A 264 20.18 1.98 9.65
C ALA A 264 21.16 2.96 10.29
N CYS A 265 22.35 2.50 10.70
CA CYS A 265 23.41 3.37 11.23
C CYS A 265 23.89 4.41 10.21
N PHE A 266 24.00 4.03 8.94
CA PHE A 266 24.45 4.94 7.87
C PHE A 266 23.46 6.09 7.63
N GLY A 267 22.16 5.81 7.69
CA GLY A 267 21.10 6.84 7.60
C GLY A 267 20.73 7.48 8.95
N GLY A 268 21.41 7.10 10.02
CA GLY A 268 21.07 7.44 11.39
C GLY A 268 21.71 8.73 11.91
N SER A 269 21.63 8.93 13.22
CA SER A 269 22.34 9.95 13.99
C SER A 269 23.86 9.87 13.82
N ALA A 270 24.57 10.94 14.19
CA ALA A 270 26.03 10.97 14.10
C ALA A 270 26.69 9.87 14.93
N GLU A 271 26.13 9.57 16.10
CA GLU A 271 26.56 8.50 16.99
C GLU A 271 26.36 7.12 16.35
N ALA A 272 25.26 6.91 15.63
CA ALA A 272 25.02 5.65 14.92
C ALA A 272 26.00 5.45 13.77
N GLN A 273 26.37 6.52 13.03
CA GLN A 273 27.38 6.44 11.98
C GLN A 273 28.76 6.02 12.51
N ILE A 274 29.11 6.36 13.75
CA ILE A 274 30.36 5.91 14.38
C ILE A 274 30.37 4.38 14.56
N LEU A 275 29.22 3.76 14.86
CA LEU A 275 29.12 2.30 15.04
C LEU A 275 29.49 1.51 13.78
N LEU A 276 29.44 2.12 12.59
CA LEU A 276 29.85 1.46 11.35
C LEU A 276 31.31 0.99 11.37
N ASN A 277 32.15 1.55 12.25
CA ASN A 277 33.53 1.11 12.41
C ASN A 277 33.65 -0.30 13.01
N ILE A 278 32.57 -0.85 13.59
CA ILE A 278 32.49 -2.26 14.04
C ILE A 278 32.51 -3.22 12.84
N VAL A 279 31.93 -2.80 11.70
CA VAL A 279 31.75 -3.62 10.50
C VAL A 279 32.37 -2.95 9.25
N PRO A 280 33.69 -2.74 9.21
CA PRO A 280 34.34 -1.91 8.19
C PRO A 280 34.10 -2.38 6.75
N THR A 281 33.98 -3.69 6.52
CA THR A 281 33.66 -4.24 5.19
C THR A 281 32.25 -3.87 4.74
N ILE A 282 31.25 -4.00 5.62
CA ILE A 282 29.86 -3.63 5.30
C ILE A 282 29.74 -2.12 5.11
N LYS A 283 30.42 -1.33 5.93
CA LYS A 283 30.52 0.13 5.77
C LYS A 283 30.99 0.50 4.36
N GLN A 284 32.06 -0.14 3.89
CA GLN A 284 32.59 0.09 2.54
C GLN A 284 31.59 -0.30 1.45
N GLU A 285 30.87 -1.43 1.60
CA GLU A 285 29.80 -1.84 0.67
C GLU A 285 28.70 -0.77 0.55
N ILE A 286 28.31 -0.13 1.66
CA ILE A 286 27.30 0.94 1.70
C ILE A 286 27.84 2.22 1.03
N GLU A 287 29.05 2.66 1.40
CA GLU A 287 29.67 3.88 0.85
C GLU A 287 29.90 3.79 -0.66
N GLN A 288 30.11 2.58 -1.19
CA GLN A 288 30.25 2.31 -2.62
C GLN A 288 28.90 2.09 -3.33
N GLY A 289 27.77 2.15 -2.61
CA GLY A 289 26.43 1.93 -3.15
C GLY A 289 26.13 0.48 -3.53
N GLN A 290 26.98 -0.48 -3.13
CA GLN A 290 26.78 -1.91 -3.37
C GLN A 290 25.72 -2.50 -2.43
N LEU A 291 25.61 -1.94 -1.22
CA LEU A 291 24.56 -2.26 -0.26
C LEU A 291 23.64 -1.05 -0.07
N THR A 292 22.37 -1.22 -0.38
CA THR A 292 21.30 -0.22 -0.19
C THR A 292 20.07 -0.90 0.41
N TRP A 293 19.14 -0.13 0.99
CA TRP A 293 17.87 -0.70 1.48
C TRP A 293 17.10 -1.45 0.38
N ASP A 294 17.09 -0.92 -0.85
CA ASP A 294 16.41 -1.57 -1.98
C ASP A 294 17.12 -2.83 -2.46
N GLY A 295 18.46 -2.87 -2.42
CA GLY A 295 19.24 -4.07 -2.70
C GLY A 295 19.06 -5.15 -1.63
N PHE A 296 19.13 -4.75 -0.36
CA PHE A 296 18.90 -5.61 0.81
C PHE A 296 17.51 -6.25 0.77
N SER A 297 16.49 -5.42 0.55
CA SER A 297 15.09 -5.87 0.50
C SER A 297 14.82 -6.84 -0.64
N ARG A 298 15.52 -6.74 -1.78
CA ARG A 298 15.36 -7.71 -2.88
C ARG A 298 16.03 -9.06 -2.64
N THR A 299 16.99 -9.13 -1.71
CA THR A 299 17.82 -10.33 -1.48
C THR A 299 17.34 -11.13 -0.27
N HIS A 300 16.76 -10.45 0.72
CA HIS A 300 16.39 -11.02 2.02
C HIS A 300 14.88 -10.97 2.32
N LEU A 301 14.07 -10.76 1.27
CA LEU A 301 12.61 -10.94 1.26
C LEU A 301 12.22 -12.01 0.24
#